data_AF-A0A7Y2XHJ5-F1
#
_entry.id   AF-A0A7Y2XHJ5-F1
#
_cell.length_a   1.000
_cell.length_b   1.000
_cell.length_c   1.000
_cell.angle_alpha   90.00
_cell.angle_beta   90.00
_cell.angle_gamma   90.00
#
_symmetry.space_group_name_H-M   'P 1'
#
loop_
_entity.id
_entity.type
_entity.pdbx_description
1 polymer ?
#
loop_
_entity_poly.entity_id
_entity_poly.type
_entity_poly.pdbx_seq_one_letter_code
_entity_poly.pdbx_strand_id
1 'polypeptide(L)'
;GLELSRVSQRNRNAENAAGAWQAAVLQDFQARLEAGEAAGSLTWQEFAETQGGREFRFMKAIPTQPLCLTCHGAAIAPPVAEKLAELYPGDKATGFEEGDLRGAFVVIRQLD
;
A
#
# COMPACT_ATOMS: atom_id res chain seq x y z
N GLY A 1 8.64 -17.76 -10.65
CA GLY A 1 9.39 -16.72 -9.91
C GLY A 1 8.50 -16.13 -8.82
N LEU A 2 8.98 -15.16 -8.05
CA LEU A 2 8.12 -14.31 -7.21
C LEU A 2 7.91 -12.99 -7.92
N GLU A 3 6.67 -12.51 -7.94
CA GLU A 3 6.34 -11.15 -8.32
C GLU A 3 6.18 -10.31 -7.06
N LEU A 4 6.87 -9.17 -7.00
CA LEU A 4 6.84 -8.26 -5.86
C LEU A 4 6.39 -6.88 -6.32
N SER A 5 5.37 -6.34 -5.67
CA SER A 5 4.86 -4.99 -5.96
C SER A 5 4.38 -4.28 -4.70
N ARG A 6 3.91 -3.04 -4.87
CA ARG A 6 3.29 -2.24 -3.81
C ARG A 6 1.93 -1.76 -4.27
N VAL A 7 0.99 -1.70 -3.33
CA VAL A 7 -0.36 -1.19 -3.58
C VAL A 7 -0.77 -0.21 -2.50
N SER A 8 -1.63 0.74 -2.86
CA SER A 8 -2.18 1.71 -1.92
C SER A 8 -3.53 2.23 -2.39
N GLN A 9 -4.43 2.55 -1.45
CA GLN A 9 -5.65 3.31 -1.75
C GLN A 9 -5.35 4.78 -2.09
N ARG A 10 -4.24 5.31 -1.55
CA ARG A 10 -3.73 6.67 -1.74
C ARG A 10 -2.35 6.58 -2.41
N ASN A 11 -2.34 6.13 -3.65
CA ASN A 11 -1.14 5.88 -4.42
C ASN A 11 -0.53 7.17 -5.00
N ARG A 12 0.80 7.19 -5.14
CA ARG A 12 1.55 8.27 -5.81
C ARG A 12 1.81 7.94 -7.28
N ASN A 13 2.42 6.77 -7.50
CA ASN A 13 2.48 6.18 -8.84
C ASN A 13 1.14 5.51 -9.15
N ALA A 14 0.54 5.82 -10.30
CA ALA A 14 -0.70 5.23 -10.80
C ALA A 14 -0.65 3.69 -10.86
N GLU A 15 0.52 3.12 -11.15
CA GLU A 15 0.73 1.66 -11.25
C GLU A 15 0.57 0.93 -9.91
N ASN A 16 0.63 1.65 -8.78
CA ASN A 16 0.43 1.08 -7.45
C ASN A 16 -1.05 1.17 -6.99
N ALA A 17 -1.98 1.42 -7.91
CA ALA A 17 -3.40 1.35 -7.58
C ALA A 17 -3.80 -0.10 -7.22
N ALA A 18 -4.57 -0.26 -6.16
CA ALA A 18 -5.03 -1.58 -5.72
C ALA A 18 -6.13 -2.13 -6.64
N GLY A 19 -5.96 -3.37 -7.11
CA GLY A 19 -7.02 -4.16 -7.72
C GLY A 19 -8.07 -4.61 -6.69
N ALA A 20 -9.15 -5.26 -7.15
CA ALA A 20 -10.31 -5.56 -6.30
C ALA A 20 -9.98 -6.33 -5.01
N TRP A 21 -9.23 -7.44 -5.12
CA TRP A 21 -8.87 -8.24 -3.94
C TRP A 21 -7.86 -7.52 -3.02
N GLN A 22 -6.91 -6.78 -3.60
CA GLN A 22 -5.95 -5.99 -2.83
C GLN A 22 -6.63 -4.86 -2.07
N ALA A 23 -7.65 -4.22 -2.67
CA ALA A 23 -8.44 -3.19 -2.03
C ALA A 23 -9.22 -3.74 -0.84
N ALA A 24 -9.82 -4.93 -0.97
CA ALA A 24 -10.49 -5.61 0.13
C ALA A 24 -9.53 -5.91 1.30
N VAL A 25 -8.31 -6.39 1.00
CA VAL A 25 -7.29 -6.63 2.03
C VAL A 25 -6.82 -5.32 2.68
N LEU A 26 -6.65 -4.24 1.91
CA LEU A 26 -6.32 -2.92 2.47
C LEU A 26 -7.43 -2.37 3.37
N GLN A 27 -8.70 -2.64 3.05
CA GLN A 27 -9.84 -2.27 3.90
C GLN A 27 -9.86 -3.08 5.20
N ASP A 28 -9.58 -4.38 5.14
CA ASP A 28 -9.42 -5.23 6.33
C ASP A 28 -8.28 -4.72 7.22
N PHE A 29 -7.12 -4.43 6.64
CA PHE A 29 -5.99 -3.86 7.38
C PHE A 29 -6.35 -2.52 8.04
N GLN A 30 -7.07 -1.65 7.34
CA GLN A 30 -7.53 -0.37 7.90
C GLN A 30 -8.47 -0.59 9.09
N ALA A 31 -9.45 -1.48 8.97
CA ALA A 31 -10.38 -1.80 10.06
C ALA A 31 -9.67 -2.40 11.28
N ARG A 32 -8.68 -3.28 11.07
CA ARG A 32 -7.89 -3.89 12.16
C ARG A 32 -6.96 -2.88 12.84
N LEU A 33 -6.40 -1.96 12.07
CA LEU A 33 -5.62 -0.84 12.60
C LEU A 33 -6.49 0.05 13.49
N GLU A 34 -7.70 0.39 13.05
CA GLU A 34 -8.68 1.17 13.82
C GLU A 34 -9.16 0.43 15.08
N ALA A 35 -9.16 -0.91 15.05
CA ALA A 35 -9.41 -1.75 16.22
C ALA A 35 -8.21 -1.85 17.19
N GLY A 36 -7.10 -1.19 16.90
CA GLY A 36 -5.92 -1.10 17.77
C GLY A 36 -4.86 -2.17 17.52
N GLU A 37 -4.95 -2.95 16.44
CA GLU A 37 -3.88 -3.85 16.06
C GLU A 37 -2.65 -3.07 15.55
N ALA A 38 -1.46 -3.54 15.90
CA ALA A 38 -0.22 -2.91 15.45
C ALA A 38 -0.07 -3.02 13.92
N ALA A 39 -0.01 -1.90 13.21
CA ALA A 39 0.10 -1.88 11.75
C ALA A 39 1.23 -2.76 11.19
N GLY A 40 2.37 -2.84 11.89
CA GLY A 40 3.51 -3.65 11.46
C GLY A 40 3.31 -5.17 11.51
N SER A 41 2.31 -5.67 12.25
CA SER A 41 1.97 -7.10 12.32
C SER A 41 0.92 -7.52 11.29
N LEU A 42 0.26 -6.56 10.61
CA LEU A 42 -0.80 -6.85 9.66
C LEU A 42 -0.25 -7.56 8.41
N THR A 43 -0.61 -8.84 8.30
CA THR A 43 -0.36 -9.67 7.14
C THR A 43 -1.63 -10.40 6.71
N TRP A 44 -1.65 -10.79 5.44
CA TRP A 44 -2.71 -11.57 4.83
C TRP A 44 -2.09 -12.53 3.81
N GLN A 45 -2.67 -13.71 3.66
CA GLN A 45 -2.25 -14.68 2.66
C GLN A 45 -3.41 -15.53 2.16
N GLU A 46 -3.32 -15.99 0.92
CA GLU A 46 -4.34 -16.82 0.28
C GLU A 46 -3.71 -17.73 -0.78
N PHE A 47 -4.34 -18.89 -1.01
CA PHE A 47 -4.18 -19.66 -2.23
C PHE A 47 -5.40 -19.42 -3.12
N ALA A 48 -5.19 -18.85 -4.29
CA ALA A 48 -6.27 -18.48 -5.21
C ALA A 48 -6.21 -19.28 -6.50
N GLU A 49 -7.38 -19.69 -6.98
CA GLU A 49 -7.54 -20.24 -8.33
C GLU A 49 -7.73 -19.07 -9.32
N THR A 50 -6.96 -19.07 -10.40
CA THR A 50 -7.03 -18.06 -11.47
C THR A 50 -7.19 -18.74 -12.82
N GLN A 51 -7.44 -17.94 -13.87
CA GLN A 51 -7.46 -18.47 -15.23
C GLN A 51 -6.11 -19.06 -15.66
N GLY A 52 -5.00 -18.62 -15.06
CA GLY A 52 -3.64 -19.08 -15.33
C GLY A 52 -3.17 -20.24 -14.46
N GLY A 53 -4.05 -20.85 -13.68
CA GLY A 53 -3.71 -21.85 -12.67
C GLY A 53 -3.79 -21.29 -11.25
N ARG A 54 -3.11 -21.96 -10.32
CA ARG A 54 -3.18 -21.63 -8.89
C ARG A 54 -2.03 -20.72 -8.50
N GLU A 55 -2.32 -19.72 -7.67
CA GLU A 55 -1.29 -18.84 -7.14
C GLU A 55 -1.36 -18.69 -5.62
N PHE A 56 -0.20 -18.51 -5.00
CA PHE A 56 -0.08 -18.02 -3.64
C PHE A 56 0.02 -16.50 -3.66
N ARG A 57 -0.79 -15.85 -2.85
CA ARG A 57 -0.80 -14.40 -2.66
C ARG A 57 -0.47 -14.07 -1.21
N PHE A 58 0.28 -13.00 -1.02
CA PHE A 58 0.60 -12.46 0.30
C PHE A 58 0.58 -10.93 0.27
N MET A 59 0.09 -10.34 1.35
CA MET A 59 0.18 -8.90 1.59
C MET A 59 0.71 -8.60 2.99
N LYS A 60 1.55 -7.58 3.09
CA LYS A 60 2.02 -7.02 4.37
C LYS A 60 1.83 -5.52 4.39
N ALA A 61 1.15 -5.02 5.43
CA ALA A 61 0.92 -3.59 5.60
C ALA A 61 2.23 -2.80 5.69
N ILE A 62 2.17 -1.57 5.19
CA ILE A 62 3.24 -0.57 5.29
C ILE A 62 2.68 0.57 6.14
N PRO A 63 3.01 0.66 7.44
CA PRO A 63 2.72 1.86 8.22
C PRO A 63 3.63 3.01 7.83
N THR A 64 3.16 4.23 8.00
CA THR A 64 3.99 5.43 8.01
C THR A 64 4.80 5.52 9.31
N GLN A 65 6.02 6.05 9.18
CA GLN A 65 6.94 6.38 10.27
C GLN A 65 7.31 7.87 10.15
N PRO A 66 8.01 8.49 11.13
CA PRO A 66 8.32 9.92 11.10
C PRO A 66 8.98 10.38 9.79
N LEU A 67 9.94 9.60 9.27
CA LEU A 67 10.63 9.92 8.01
C LEU A 67 9.68 9.90 6.78
N CYS A 68 8.65 9.06 6.81
CA CYS A 68 7.68 8.98 5.71
C CYS A 68 6.93 10.32 5.54
N LEU A 69 6.68 11.02 6.64
CA LEU A 69 5.84 12.21 6.68
C LEU A 69 6.49 13.42 6.02
N THR A 70 7.81 13.43 5.80
CA THR A 70 8.51 14.47 5.04
C THR A 70 7.92 14.67 3.64
N CYS A 71 7.42 13.59 3.02
CA CYS A 71 6.85 13.62 1.66
C CYS A 71 5.40 13.13 1.58
N HIS A 72 4.89 12.50 2.65
CA HIS A 72 3.55 11.93 2.73
C HIS A 72 2.68 12.58 3.81
N GLY A 73 3.24 13.47 4.64
CA GLY A 73 2.52 14.13 5.72
C GLY A 73 1.56 15.21 5.22
N ALA A 74 0.86 15.85 6.16
CA ALA A 74 -0.01 17.01 5.87
C ALA A 74 0.80 18.27 5.53
N ALA A 75 2.00 18.42 6.09
CA ALA A 75 2.90 19.53 5.82
C ALA A 75 4.11 19.04 5.02
N ILE A 76 4.22 19.49 3.76
CA ILE A 76 5.31 19.14 2.86
C ILE A 76 6.02 20.43 2.45
N ALA A 77 7.35 20.44 2.48
CA ALA A 77 8.13 21.62 2.11
C ALA A 77 7.85 22.02 0.63
N PRO A 78 7.73 23.32 0.31
CA PRO A 78 7.35 23.76 -1.04
C PRO A 78 8.19 23.15 -2.18
N PRO A 79 9.54 23.08 -2.09
CA PRO A 79 10.34 22.48 -3.17
C PRO A 79 10.02 21.00 -3.42
N VAL A 80 9.63 20.25 -2.37
CA VAL A 80 9.22 18.85 -2.49
C VAL A 80 7.83 18.77 -3.11
N ALA A 81 6.88 19.58 -2.63
CA ALA A 81 5.52 19.60 -3.14
C ALA A 81 5.47 19.96 -4.63
N GLU A 82 6.25 20.95 -5.07
CA GLU A 82 6.39 21.34 -6.48
C GLU A 82 6.92 20.18 -7.32
N LYS A 83 7.98 19.50 -6.87
CA LYS A 83 8.55 18.37 -7.62
C LYS A 83 7.60 17.18 -7.68
N LEU A 84 6.83 16.94 -6.62
CA LEU A 84 5.81 15.91 -6.60
C LEU A 84 4.68 16.22 -7.59
N ALA A 85 4.22 17.46 -7.67
CA ALA A 85 3.19 17.86 -8.63
C ALA A 85 3.67 17.75 -10.08
N GLU A 86 4.94 18.05 -10.35
CA GLU A 86 5.56 17.88 -11.68
C GLU A 86 5.63 16.40 -12.09
N LEU A 87 6.13 15.53 -11.21
CA LEU A 87 6.37 14.11 -11.53
C LEU A 87 5.13 13.23 -11.39
N TYR A 88 4.20 13.61 -10.51
CA TYR A 88 3.01 12.84 -10.16
C TYR A 88 1.76 13.73 -10.12
N PRO A 89 1.22 14.18 -11.27
CA PRO A 89 0.05 15.05 -11.32
C PRO A 89 -1.22 14.47 -10.67
N GLY A 90 -1.30 13.14 -10.57
CA GLY A 90 -2.38 12.42 -9.91
C GLY A 90 -2.04 11.91 -8.51
N ASP A 91 -1.03 12.47 -7.85
CA ASP A 91 -0.61 12.03 -6.51
C ASP A 91 -1.73 12.15 -5.48
N LYS A 92 -2.01 11.04 -4.79
CA LYS A 92 -2.98 10.97 -3.68
C LYS A 92 -2.29 10.73 -2.33
N ALA A 93 -0.96 10.56 -2.34
CA ALA A 93 -0.21 10.06 -1.20
C ALA A 93 0.29 11.17 -0.25
N THR A 94 -0.56 12.09 0.17
CA THR A 94 -0.22 13.20 1.07
C THR A 94 -1.27 13.34 2.15
N GLY A 95 -0.95 13.92 3.30
CA GLY A 95 -1.89 14.04 4.43
C GLY A 95 -2.01 12.77 5.27
N PHE A 96 -0.92 12.03 5.43
CA PHE A 96 -0.81 10.95 6.40
C PHE A 96 -0.29 11.45 7.75
N GLU A 97 -0.64 10.74 8.81
CA GLU A 97 -0.07 10.84 10.16
C GLU A 97 0.86 9.65 10.45
N GLU A 98 1.57 9.66 11.58
CA GLU A 98 2.42 8.55 11.98
C GLU A 98 1.57 7.34 12.37
N GLY A 99 1.91 6.16 11.87
CA GLY A 99 1.17 4.91 12.13
C GLY A 99 0.05 4.62 11.13
N ASP A 100 -0.34 5.59 10.29
CA ASP A 100 -1.32 5.38 9.23
C ASP A 100 -0.91 4.26 8.26
N LEU A 101 -1.92 3.61 7.68
CA LEU A 101 -1.72 2.63 6.60
C LEU A 101 -1.34 3.34 5.29
N ARG A 102 -0.03 3.34 4.96
CA ARG A 102 0.47 3.89 3.69
C ARG A 102 0.05 3.03 2.49
N GLY A 103 -0.07 1.73 2.68
CA GLY A 103 -0.32 0.73 1.64
C GLY A 103 0.15 -0.65 2.08
N ALA A 104 0.47 -1.51 1.12
CA ALA A 104 1.00 -2.85 1.41
C ALA A 104 2.02 -3.29 0.36
N PHE A 105 2.94 -4.16 0.77
CA PHE A 105 3.69 -5.01 -0.16
C PHE A 105 2.80 -6.15 -0.63
N VAL A 106 2.94 -6.55 -1.89
CA VAL A 106 2.24 -7.69 -2.48
C VAL A 106 3.27 -8.67 -3.01
N VAL A 107 3.10 -9.95 -2.67
CA VAL A 107 3.87 -11.05 -3.25
C VAL A 107 2.90 -12.01 -3.93
N ILE A 108 3.18 -12.35 -5.18
CA ILE A 108 2.46 -13.38 -5.93
C ILE A 108 3.46 -14.44 -6.37
N ARG A 109 3.09 -15.71 -6.19
CA ARG A 109 3.83 -16.88 -6.68
C ARG A 109 2.89 -17.81 -7.39
N GLN A 110 3.11 -18.03 -8.69
CA GLN A 110 2.45 -19.11 -9.42
C GLN A 110 2.88 -20.48 -8.85
N LEU A 111 1.91 -21.38 -8.68
CA LEU A 111 2.07 -22.67 -8.03
C LEU A 111 1.89 -23.86 -8.98
N ASP A 112 2.13 -23.63 -10.28
CA ASP A 112 2.31 -24.57 -11.39
C ASP A 112 1.47 -24.19 -12.61
#